data_AF-A0A6G0MWE6-F1
#
_entry.id   AF-A0A6G0MWE6-F1
#
_cell.length_a   1.000
_cell.length_b   1.000
_cell.length_c   1.000
_cell.angle_alpha   90.00
_cell.angle_beta   90.00
_cell.angle_gamma   90.00
#
_symmetry.space_group_name_H-M   'P 1'
#
loop_
_entity.id
_entity.type
_entity.pdbx_description
1 polymer ?
#
loop_
_entity_poly.entity_id
_entity_poly.type
_entity_poly.pdbx_seq_one_letter_code
_entity_poly.pdbx_strand_id
1 'polypeptide(L)'
;MSVPTFDGKDSDSLVFWVREIEIALSAGQIYDARAQVAFALSNLGGRARAWAMARETATPGYFTSWSFMEQELRSTFLLANVAYRHRSSFLR
;
A
#
# COMPACT_ATOMS: atom_id res chain seq x y z
N MET A 1 -11.83 -5.17 -13.70
CA MET A 1 -10.72 -4.19 -13.88
C MET A 1 -9.60 -4.62 -12.95
N SER A 2 -8.38 -4.78 -13.45
CA SER A 2 -7.25 -5.21 -12.61
C SER A 2 -6.56 -3.99 -12.02
N VAL A 3 -6.39 -3.95 -10.69
CA VAL A 3 -5.58 -2.91 -10.05
C VAL A 3 -4.10 -3.19 -10.36
N PRO A 4 -3.29 -2.18 -10.71
CA PRO A 4 -1.86 -2.38 -10.89
C PRO A 4 -1.21 -2.84 -9.59
N THR A 5 -0.19 -3.70 -9.67
CA THR A 5 0.56 -4.10 -8.47
C THR A 5 1.38 -2.94 -7.93
N PHE A 6 1.33 -2.70 -6.62
CA PHE A 6 2.24 -1.77 -5.95
C PHE A 6 3.44 -2.51 -5.39
N ASP A 7 4.61 -2.31 -6.00
CA ASP A 7 5.85 -2.95 -5.55
C ASP A 7 6.52 -2.16 -4.41
N GLY A 8 6.12 -0.92 -4.22
CA GLY A 8 6.76 0.02 -3.31
C GLY A 8 8.12 0.46 -3.82
N LYS A 9 8.31 0.60 -5.13
CA LYS A 9 9.50 1.18 -5.76
C LYS A 9 9.39 2.71 -5.79
N ASP A 10 10.50 3.41 -6.01
CA ASP A 10 10.52 4.89 -5.95
C ASP A 10 9.72 5.54 -7.10
N SER A 11 9.62 4.84 -8.23
CA SER A 11 8.78 5.20 -9.38
C SER A 11 7.28 4.98 -9.14
N ASP A 12 6.91 4.19 -8.13
CA ASP A 12 5.50 3.86 -7.87
C ASP A 12 4.82 5.04 -7.18
N SER A 13 3.65 5.42 -7.68
CA SER A 13 2.81 6.42 -7.02
C SER A 13 1.82 5.74 -6.09
N LEU A 14 2.12 5.75 -4.78
CA LEU A 14 1.19 5.25 -3.77
C LEU A 14 -0.17 5.98 -3.84
N VAL A 15 -0.17 7.29 -4.10
CA VAL A 15 -1.41 8.08 -4.17
C VAL A 15 -2.33 7.59 -5.29
N PHE A 16 -1.78 7.31 -6.48
CA PHE A 16 -2.58 6.77 -7.57
C PHE A 16 -3.02 5.33 -7.28
N TRP A 17 -2.13 4.50 -6.73
CA TRP A 17 -2.47 3.13 -6.41
C TRP A 17 -3.59 2.99 -5.36
N VAL A 18 -3.56 3.79 -4.29
CA VAL A 18 -4.64 3.87 -3.29
C VAL A 18 -5.97 4.20 -3.95
N ARG A 19 -5.97 5.14 -4.90
CA ARG A 19 -7.19 5.52 -5.62
C ARG A 19 -7.72 4.38 -6.49
N GLU A 20 -6.85 3.63 -7.16
CA GLU A 20 -7.24 2.46 -7.95
C GLU A 20 -7.85 1.36 -7.06
N ILE A 21 -7.32 1.15 -5.85
CA ILE A 21 -7.92 0.24 -4.87
C ILE A 21 -9.32 0.71 -4.48
N GLU A 22 -9.50 1.98 -4.10
CA GLU A 22 -10.82 2.52 -3.73
C GLU A 22 -11.87 2.34 -4.82
N ILE A 23 -11.48 2.59 -6.08
CA ILE A 23 -12.34 2.39 -7.25
C ILE A 23 -12.70 0.91 -7.40
N ALA A 24 -11.73 0.00 -7.27
CA ALA A 24 -11.96 -1.43 -7.41
C ALA A 24 -12.81 -2.01 -6.27
N LEU A 25 -12.60 -1.57 -5.03
CA LEU A 25 -13.44 -1.95 -3.88
C LEU A 25 -14.89 -1.50 -4.10
N SER A 26 -15.08 -0.26 -4.56
CA SER A 26 -16.41 0.29 -4.83
C SER A 26 -17.10 -0.42 -5.99
N ALA A 27 -16.40 -0.63 -7.11
CA ALA A 27 -16.93 -1.32 -8.29
C ALA A 27 -17.21 -2.80 -8.03
N GLY A 28 -16.41 -3.45 -7.18
CA GLY A 28 -16.60 -4.83 -6.74
C GLY A 28 -17.58 -4.98 -5.58
N GLN A 29 -18.15 -3.88 -5.07
CA GLN A 29 -19.05 -3.87 -3.91
C GLN A 29 -18.47 -4.59 -2.69
N ILE A 30 -17.16 -4.44 -2.48
CA ILE A 30 -16.42 -5.09 -1.39
C ILE A 30 -16.49 -4.17 -0.16
N TYR A 31 -17.49 -4.39 0.68
CA TYR A 31 -17.73 -3.57 1.89
C TYR A 31 -17.15 -4.18 3.18
N ASP A 32 -16.94 -5.49 3.20
CA ASP A 32 -16.37 -6.16 4.37
C ASP A 32 -14.90 -5.76 4.57
N ALA A 33 -14.55 -5.32 5.78
CA ALA A 33 -13.23 -4.77 6.07
C ALA A 33 -12.11 -5.79 5.83
N ARG A 34 -12.32 -7.07 6.15
CA ARG A 34 -11.31 -8.12 5.92
C ARG A 34 -11.17 -8.41 4.44
N ALA A 35 -12.27 -8.43 3.69
CA ALA A 35 -12.23 -8.59 2.24
C ALA A 35 -11.51 -7.42 1.55
N GLN A 36 -11.71 -6.19 2.01
CA GLN A 36 -10.99 -5.02 1.51
C GLN A 36 -9.48 -5.12 1.76
N VAL A 37 -9.08 -5.51 2.97
CA VAL A 37 -7.67 -5.73 3.33
C VAL A 37 -7.07 -6.87 2.49
N ALA A 38 -7.75 -8.01 2.38
CA ALA A 38 -7.28 -9.13 1.58
C ALA A 38 -7.13 -8.76 0.09
N PHE A 39 -8.07 -7.98 -0.44
CA PHE A 39 -7.99 -7.44 -1.79
C PHE A 39 -6.80 -6.49 -1.96
N ALA A 40 -6.56 -5.58 -1.03
CA ALA A 40 -5.40 -4.70 -1.08
C ALA A 40 -4.07 -5.48 -0.99
N LEU A 41 -3.98 -6.44 -0.07
CA LEU A 41 -2.80 -7.28 0.11
C LEU A 41 -2.45 -8.10 -1.16
N SER A 42 -3.47 -8.60 -1.87
CA SER A 42 -3.25 -9.37 -3.10
C SER A 42 -2.69 -8.53 -4.25
N ASN A 43 -2.85 -7.21 -4.18
CA ASN A 43 -2.33 -6.25 -5.14
C ASN A 43 -0.98 -5.63 -4.71
N LEU A 44 -0.36 -6.12 -3.63
CA LEU A 44 0.99 -5.74 -3.24
C LEU A 44 2.04 -6.69 -3.87
N GLY A 45 3.13 -6.09 -4.33
CA GLY A 45 4.30 -6.79 -4.83
C GLY A 45 5.58 -6.31 -4.14
N GLY A 46 6.72 -6.83 -4.59
CA GLY A 46 8.05 -6.34 -4.21
C GLY A 46 8.25 -6.04 -2.71
N ARG A 47 8.77 -4.84 -2.43
CA ARG A 47 9.05 -4.34 -1.07
C ARG A 47 7.77 -4.17 -0.26
N ALA A 48 6.70 -3.70 -0.90
CA ALA A 48 5.41 -3.49 -0.23
C ALA A 48 4.82 -4.80 0.30
N ARG A 49 4.87 -5.88 -0.48
CA ARG A 49 4.43 -7.21 -0.04
C ARG A 49 5.30 -7.74 1.09
N ALA A 50 6.62 -7.64 0.98
CA ALA A 50 7.52 -8.10 2.04
C ALA A 50 7.27 -7.37 3.37
N TRP A 51 7.09 -6.05 3.32
CA TRP A 51 6.71 -5.24 4.47
C TRP A 51 5.37 -5.68 5.08
N ALA A 52 4.32 -5.85 4.26
CA ALA A 52 3.00 -6.23 4.74
C ALA A 52 3.01 -7.63 5.38
N MET A 53 3.71 -8.60 4.77
CA MET A 53 3.83 -9.96 5.31
C MET A 53 4.61 -9.99 6.62
N ALA A 54 5.63 -9.13 6.79
CA ALA A 54 6.36 -9.01 8.04
C ALA A 54 5.45 -8.51 9.18
N ARG A 55 4.58 -7.52 8.91
CA ARG A 55 3.58 -7.02 9.87
C ARG A 55 2.59 -8.12 10.27
N GLU A 56 2.01 -8.81 9.30
CA GLU A 56 1.07 -9.91 9.53
C GLU A 56 1.71 -11.10 10.27
N THR A 57 2.98 -11.40 10.01
CA THR A 57 3.70 -12.47 10.72
C THR A 57 3.95 -12.10 12.18
N ALA A 58 4.31 -10.83 12.45
CA ALA A 58 4.52 -10.35 13.81
C ALA A 58 3.22 -10.28 14.62
N THR A 59 2.14 -9.85 13.98
CA THR A 59 0.81 -9.75 14.58
C THR A 59 -0.25 -10.20 13.57
N PRO A 60 -0.77 -11.43 13.67
CA PRO A 60 -1.81 -11.90 12.77
C PRO A 60 -3.06 -11.00 12.82
N GLY A 61 -3.55 -10.57 11.66
CA GLY A 61 -4.64 -9.60 11.57
C GLY A 61 -4.22 -8.18 11.92
N TYR A 62 -2.95 -7.84 11.70
CA TYR A 62 -2.40 -6.50 11.94
C TYR A 62 -3.24 -5.42 11.22
N PHE A 63 -3.62 -5.69 9.98
CA PHE A 63 -4.47 -4.77 9.21
C PHE A 63 -5.95 -5.02 9.53
N THR A 64 -6.54 -4.16 10.36
CA THR A 64 -7.93 -4.30 10.82
C THR A 64 -8.96 -3.71 9.85
N SER A 65 -8.55 -2.77 8.99
CA SER A 65 -9.37 -2.15 7.96
C SER A 65 -8.53 -1.61 6.81
N TRP A 66 -9.17 -1.30 5.68
CA TRP A 66 -8.51 -0.60 4.57
C TRP A 66 -7.95 0.75 5.00
N SER A 67 -8.72 1.55 5.75
CA SER A 67 -8.27 2.88 6.20
C SER A 67 -7.01 2.82 7.08
N PHE A 68 -6.92 1.82 7.96
CA PHE A 68 -5.73 1.60 8.78
C PHE A 68 -4.54 1.17 7.92
N MET A 69 -4.76 0.24 6.99
CA MET A 69 -3.72 -0.22 6.06
C MET A 69 -3.21 0.92 5.16
N GLU A 70 -4.09 1.77 4.65
CA GLU A 70 -3.73 2.94 3.86
C GLU A 70 -2.84 3.89 4.67
N GLN A 71 -3.20 4.17 5.93
CA GLN A 71 -2.40 5.04 6.80
C GLN A 71 -0.98 4.47 7.01
N GLU A 72 -0.86 3.17 7.25
CA GLU A 72 0.44 2.48 7.41
C GLU A 72 1.26 2.47 6.10
N LEU A 73 0.61 2.29 4.95
CA LEU A 73 1.28 2.40 3.65
C LEU A 73 1.79 3.82 3.42
N ARG A 74 1.00 4.84 3.76
CA ARG A 74 1.42 6.24 3.64
C ARG A 74 2.58 6.56 4.57
N SER A 75 2.51 6.16 5.84
CA SER A 75 3.60 6.40 6.80
C SER A 75 4.91 5.74 6.36
N THR A 76 4.83 4.54 5.77
CA THR A 76 6.00 3.78 5.35
C THR A 76 6.56 4.26 4.00
N PHE A 77 5.72 4.41 2.98
CA PHE A 77 6.17 4.58 1.59
C PHE A 77 6.10 6.03 1.07
N LEU A 78 5.32 6.94 1.67
CA LEU A 78 5.39 8.37 1.29
C LEU A 78 6.55 9.08 1.99
N LEU A 79 6.77 8.84 3.28
CA LEU A 79 7.85 9.48 4.04
C LEU A 79 9.25 9.04 3.56
N ALA A 80 9.41 7.76 3.20
CA ALA A 80 10.63 7.25 2.59
C ALA A 80 10.95 7.95 1.25
N ASN A 81 9.91 8.25 0.45
CA ASN A 81 10.06 8.88 -0.86
C ASN A 81 10.42 10.37 -0.74
N VAL A 82 9.89 11.09 0.26
CA VAL A 82 10.24 12.49 0.53
C VAL A 82 11.68 12.61 1.05
N ALA A 83 12.08 11.82 2.04
CA ALA A 83 13.43 11.86 2.60
C ALA A 83 14.51 11.50 1.56
N TYR A 84 14.23 10.54 0.66
CA TYR A 84 15.14 10.19 -0.43
C TYR A 84 15.24 11.27 -1.51
N ARG A 85 14.12 11.88 -1.93
CA ARG A 85 14.12 12.99 -2.89
C ARG A 85 14.90 14.19 -2.36
N HIS A 86 14.76 14.51 -1.08
CA HIS A 86 15.60 15.53 -0.46
C HIS A 86 17.08 15.14 -0.51
N ARG A 87 17.48 13.93 -0.10
CA ARG A 87 18.89 13.51 -0.12
C ARG A 87 19.50 13.44 -1.52
N SER A 88 18.76 12.98 -2.53
CA SER A 88 19.24 12.96 -3.92
C SER A 88 19.38 14.36 -4.53
N SER A 89 18.54 15.32 -4.13
CA SER A 89 18.69 16.73 -4.54
C SER A 89 19.95 17.41 -3.98
N PHE A 90 20.51 16.90 -2.88
CA PHE A 90 21.77 17.40 -2.30
C PHE A 90 23.02 16.78 -2.93
N LEU A 91 22.88 15.73 -3.74
CA LEU A 91 23.98 15.05 -4.43
C LEU A 91 24.07 15.43 -5.92
N ARG A 92 23.38 16.50 -6.33
CA ARG A 92 23.35 17.00 -7.70
C ARG A 92 24.07 18.35 -7.81
#